data_AF-A0A833CXY9-F1
#
_entry.id   AF-A0A833CXY9-F1
#
_cell.length_a   1.000
_cell.length_b   1.000
_cell.length_c   1.000
_cell.angle_alpha   90.00
_cell.angle_beta   90.00
_cell.angle_gamma   90.00
#
_symmetry.space_group_name_H-M   'P 1'
#
loop_
_entity.id
_entity.type
_entity.pdbx_description
1 polymer ?
#
loop_
_entity_poly.entity_id
_entity_poly.type
_entity_poly.pdbx_seq_one_letter_code
_entity_poly.pdbx_strand_id
1 'polypeptide(L)'
;YKLWVKVFAVTFGMGVVSGVVMSYQFGTNWSVFSDRTGSVLGPLLAFEVLTAFFLEASFLGVMIFGWDRVTPKMHFLSTVIVAAGTVISAFWILSANSWMQTPTGYEIGADNLFLPLNWVQIIFNPSFPYRLFHMVTAAYLTTAFFVGGIGAWYLLKKQHLKQARIMLGMAMLMAIFVSPVQIFLGDLHGLNTLKHQPQKIAAIEAIWDTGKEVPFVLLGWPDEKTETTHFAVTIPYLTSLLLTHEVGGECRGLKSWPKSERPSILPIFWSFRIMVGIGLLMLLTGFMAVVLYFRNQLFTQKWFQYWCLFMTPSGFIAVLAGWFVTEIGRQPYIVYGLMRTV
;
A
#
# COMPACT_ATOMS: atom_id res chain seq x y z
N TYR A 1 -5.94 -2.36 -25.32
CA TYR A 1 -6.86 -1.25 -24.99
C TYR A 1 -8.32 -1.71 -24.89
N LYS A 2 -9.02 -2.03 -25.99
CA LYS A 2 -10.48 -2.30 -26.01
C LYS A 2 -10.99 -3.37 -25.02
N LEU A 3 -10.16 -4.34 -24.64
CA LEU A 3 -10.47 -5.29 -23.56
C LEU A 3 -10.43 -4.60 -22.19
N TRP A 4 -9.29 -4.01 -21.85
CA TRP A 4 -9.00 -3.47 -20.52
C TRP A 4 -9.83 -2.24 -20.17
N VAL A 5 -10.21 -1.40 -21.15
CA VAL A 5 -11.07 -0.24 -20.87
C VAL A 5 -12.44 -0.65 -20.29
N LYS A 6 -12.97 -1.82 -20.67
CA LYS A 6 -14.24 -2.33 -20.13
C LYS A 6 -14.09 -2.76 -18.68
N VAL A 7 -13.03 -3.52 -18.38
CA VAL A 7 -12.70 -3.93 -16.99
C VAL A 7 -12.47 -2.69 -16.14
N PHE A 8 -11.66 -1.75 -16.63
CA PHE A 8 -11.38 -0.48 -16.00
C PHE A 8 -12.66 0.31 -15.69
N ALA A 9 -13.57 0.45 -16.65
CA ALA A 9 -14.82 1.20 -16.45
C ALA A 9 -15.69 0.59 -15.35
N VAL A 10 -15.79 -0.74 -15.27
CA VAL A 10 -16.54 -1.43 -14.20
C VAL A 10 -15.86 -1.23 -12.84
N THR A 11 -14.54 -1.42 -12.77
CA THR A 11 -13.80 -1.22 -11.52
C THR A 11 -13.83 0.23 -11.06
N PHE A 12 -13.75 1.17 -12.01
CA PHE A 12 -13.83 2.59 -11.73
C PHE A 12 -15.21 2.98 -11.19
N GLY A 13 -16.29 2.53 -11.83
CA GLY A 13 -17.65 2.78 -11.36
C GLY A 13 -17.88 2.25 -9.94
N MET A 14 -17.41 1.04 -9.64
CA MET A 14 -17.46 0.49 -8.28
C MET A 14 -16.61 1.30 -7.29
N GLY A 15 -15.43 1.75 -7.72
CA GLY A 15 -14.57 2.65 -6.96
C GLY A 15 -15.28 3.93 -6.56
N VAL A 16 -15.92 4.62 -7.50
CA VAL A 16 -16.69 5.86 -7.24
C VAL A 16 -17.80 5.62 -6.21
N VAL A 17 -18.60 4.56 -6.38
CA VAL A 17 -19.69 4.24 -5.43
C VAL A 17 -19.15 4.01 -4.03
N SER A 18 -18.10 3.20 -3.90
CA SER A 18 -17.49 2.93 -2.60
C SER A 18 -16.83 4.17 -1.98
N GLY A 19 -16.21 5.03 -2.79
CA GLY A 19 -15.58 6.28 -2.34
C GLY A 19 -16.58 7.27 -1.77
N VAL A 20 -17.74 7.42 -2.41
CA VAL A 20 -18.83 8.28 -1.90
C VAL A 20 -19.33 7.78 -0.54
N VAL A 21 -19.52 6.46 -0.39
CA VAL A 21 -19.92 5.88 0.90
C VAL A 21 -18.87 6.18 1.98
N MET A 22 -17.58 5.99 1.68
CA MET A 22 -16.48 6.28 2.60
C MET A 22 -16.44 7.76 3.02
N SER A 23 -16.65 8.70 2.09
CA SER A 23 -16.63 10.14 2.42
C SER A 23 -17.72 10.53 3.41
N TYR A 24 -18.92 9.96 3.27
CA TYR A 24 -20.02 10.22 4.22
C TYR A 24 -19.79 9.56 5.58
N GLN A 25 -19.16 8.37 5.61
CA GLN A 25 -18.87 7.66 6.86
C GLN A 25 -17.96 8.44 7.81
N PHE A 26 -17.06 9.29 7.31
CA PHE A 26 -16.30 10.19 8.18
C PHE A 26 -17.23 11.09 9.01
N GLY A 27 -18.22 11.72 8.39
CA GLY A 27 -19.16 12.59 9.07
C GLY A 27 -20.19 11.85 9.92
N THR A 28 -20.77 10.77 9.40
CA THR A 28 -21.89 10.09 10.07
C THR A 28 -21.46 9.19 11.22
N ASN A 29 -20.29 8.55 11.12
CA ASN A 29 -19.85 7.55 12.09
C ASN A 29 -18.71 8.06 12.99
N TRP A 30 -18.01 9.12 12.58
CA TRP A 30 -16.85 9.67 13.28
C TRP A 30 -16.99 11.18 13.49
N SER A 31 -18.14 11.60 14.06
CA SER A 31 -18.50 13.02 14.20
C SER A 31 -17.46 13.84 14.98
N VAL A 32 -17.00 13.36 16.13
CA VAL A 32 -15.99 14.06 16.96
C VAL A 32 -14.64 14.14 16.24
N PHE A 33 -14.26 13.12 15.49
CA PHE A 33 -13.04 13.15 14.68
C PHE A 33 -13.17 14.17 13.55
N SER A 34 -14.29 14.18 12.85
CA SER A 34 -14.57 15.14 11.76
C SER A 34 -14.61 16.57 12.27
N ASP A 35 -15.23 16.80 13.43
CA ASP A 35 -15.29 18.12 14.07
C ASP A 35 -13.89 18.63 14.44
N ARG A 36 -13.11 17.81 15.17
CA ARG A 36 -11.77 18.22 15.63
C ARG A 36 -10.76 18.38 14.52
N THR A 37 -10.76 17.47 13.53
CA THR A 37 -9.73 17.43 12.48
C THR A 37 -10.14 18.12 11.19
N GLY A 38 -11.40 18.56 11.07
CA GLY A 38 -11.98 19.09 9.84
C GLY A 38 -11.21 20.26 9.24
N SER A 39 -10.67 21.15 10.08
CA SER A 39 -9.85 22.30 9.64
C SER A 39 -8.53 21.90 8.98
N VAL A 40 -8.01 20.69 9.22
CA VAL A 40 -6.80 20.16 8.59
C VAL A 40 -7.13 19.17 7.49
N LEU A 41 -7.94 18.14 7.78
CA LEU A 41 -8.22 17.05 6.85
C LEU A 41 -9.25 17.43 5.78
N GLY A 42 -10.22 18.29 6.11
CA GLY A 42 -11.26 18.73 5.17
C GLY A 42 -10.69 19.35 3.90
N PRO A 43 -9.77 20.33 3.99
CA PRO A 43 -9.11 20.89 2.81
C PRO A 43 -8.36 19.85 1.97
N LEU A 44 -7.61 18.92 2.59
CA LEU A 44 -6.87 17.88 1.86
C LEU A 44 -7.81 16.97 1.04
N LEU A 45 -8.93 16.55 1.65
CA LEU A 45 -9.96 15.76 0.97
C LEU A 45 -10.70 16.57 -0.10
N ALA A 46 -10.93 17.87 0.12
CA ALA A 46 -11.54 18.74 -0.88
C ALA A 46 -10.62 18.92 -2.10
N PHE A 47 -9.31 19.07 -1.89
CA PHE A 47 -8.34 19.17 -2.98
C PHE A 47 -8.25 17.90 -3.83
N GLU A 48 -8.43 16.72 -3.23
CA GLU A 48 -8.58 15.46 -3.98
C GLU A 48 -9.70 15.57 -5.02
N VAL A 49 -10.89 15.99 -4.59
CA VAL A 49 -12.05 16.13 -5.48
C VAL A 49 -11.78 17.20 -6.54
N LEU A 50 -11.31 18.38 -6.14
CA LEU A 50 -11.14 19.53 -7.04
C LEU A 50 -10.07 19.29 -8.11
N THR A 51 -8.96 18.65 -7.76
CA THR A 51 -7.78 18.56 -8.65
C THR A 51 -7.68 17.23 -9.38
N ALA A 52 -8.08 16.12 -8.75
CA ALA A 52 -7.98 14.79 -9.35
C ALA A 52 -9.31 14.33 -9.94
N PHE A 53 -10.39 14.36 -9.16
CA PHE A 53 -11.67 13.79 -9.59
C PHE A 53 -12.27 14.53 -10.79
N PHE A 54 -12.27 15.86 -10.79
CA PHE A 54 -12.74 16.64 -11.94
C PHE A 54 -11.88 16.43 -13.20
N LEU A 55 -10.55 16.34 -13.02
CA LEU A 55 -9.62 16.08 -14.10
C LEU A 55 -9.89 14.69 -14.71
N GLU A 56 -10.01 13.67 -13.88
CA GLU A 56 -10.33 12.32 -14.31
C GLU A 56 -11.70 12.25 -14.98
N ALA A 57 -12.76 12.75 -14.35
CA ALA A 57 -14.13 12.68 -14.86
C ALA A 57 -14.27 13.33 -16.24
N SER A 58 -13.56 14.44 -16.48
CA SER A 58 -13.58 15.18 -17.75
C SER A 58 -12.93 14.39 -18.89
N PHE A 59 -11.77 13.78 -18.66
CA PHE A 59 -11.02 13.05 -19.69
C PHE A 59 -11.40 11.57 -19.79
N LEU A 60 -12.03 11.02 -18.76
CA LEU A 60 -12.53 9.65 -18.72
C LEU A 60 -13.62 9.42 -19.79
N GLY A 61 -14.52 10.38 -19.98
CA GLY A 61 -15.53 10.31 -21.04
C GLY A 61 -14.90 10.19 -22.44
N VAL A 62 -13.85 10.97 -22.69
CA VAL A 62 -13.08 10.89 -23.95
C VAL A 62 -12.34 9.56 -24.06
N MET A 63 -11.77 9.07 -22.96
CA MET A 63 -11.09 7.77 -22.92
C MET A 63 -12.06 6.64 -23.28
N ILE A 64 -13.23 6.56 -22.63
CA ILE A 64 -14.18 5.45 -22.82
C ILE A 64 -14.91 5.54 -24.18
N PHE A 65 -15.40 6.73 -24.54
CA PHE A 65 -16.33 6.90 -25.68
C PHE A 65 -15.69 7.57 -26.91
N GLY A 66 -14.46 8.07 -26.80
CA GLY A 66 -13.81 8.87 -27.83
C GLY A 66 -13.10 8.08 -28.93
N TRP A 67 -13.03 6.75 -28.87
CA TRP A 67 -12.17 5.93 -29.76
C TRP A 67 -12.37 6.22 -31.26
N ASP A 68 -13.62 6.36 -31.69
CA ASP A 68 -13.98 6.66 -33.08
C ASP A 68 -14.51 8.11 -33.26
N ARG A 69 -14.34 8.98 -32.24
CA ARG A 69 -14.88 10.35 -32.20
C ARG A 69 -13.82 11.45 -32.06
N VAL A 70 -12.63 11.12 -31.57
CA VAL A 70 -11.51 12.06 -31.45
C VAL A 70 -10.27 11.53 -32.16
N THR A 71 -9.29 12.41 -32.36
CA THR A 71 -8.02 11.99 -32.97
C THR A 71 -7.26 11.02 -32.07
N PRO A 72 -6.42 10.11 -32.62
CA PRO A 72 -5.61 9.19 -31.81
C PRO A 72 -4.71 9.90 -30.79
N LYS A 73 -4.20 11.08 -31.14
CA LYS A 73 -3.39 11.92 -30.23
C LYS A 73 -4.22 12.42 -29.04
N MET A 74 -5.44 12.89 -29.28
CA MET A 74 -6.34 13.35 -28.23
C MET A 74 -6.77 12.19 -27.30
N HIS A 75 -7.06 11.02 -27.88
CA HIS A 75 -7.42 9.84 -27.10
C HIS A 75 -6.26 9.38 -26.20
N PHE A 76 -5.04 9.33 -26.75
CA PHE A 76 -3.84 8.99 -25.98
C PHE A 76 -3.57 10.01 -24.86
N LEU A 77 -3.62 11.31 -25.18
CA LEU A 77 -3.46 12.37 -24.18
C LEU A 77 -4.50 12.27 -23.07
N SER A 78 -5.76 12.01 -23.41
CA SER A 78 -6.83 11.81 -22.42
C SER A 78 -6.53 10.64 -21.50
N THR A 79 -6.03 9.53 -22.05
CA THR A 79 -5.63 8.35 -21.26
C THR A 79 -4.48 8.67 -20.31
N VAL A 80 -3.50 9.47 -20.73
CA VAL A 80 -2.40 9.93 -19.88
C VAL A 80 -2.90 10.86 -18.77
N ILE A 81 -3.81 11.77 -19.09
CA ILE A 81 -4.40 12.70 -18.10
C ILE A 81 -5.20 11.93 -17.05
N VAL A 82 -6.00 10.93 -17.44
CA VAL A 82 -6.70 10.05 -16.50
C VAL A 82 -5.69 9.36 -15.57
N ALA A 83 -4.63 8.76 -16.12
CA ALA A 83 -3.61 8.10 -15.31
C ALA A 83 -2.90 9.07 -14.33
N ALA A 84 -2.58 10.29 -14.79
CA ALA A 84 -1.98 11.32 -13.94
C ALA A 84 -2.95 11.79 -12.85
N GLY A 85 -4.23 11.97 -13.18
CA GLY A 85 -5.30 12.30 -12.24
C GLY A 85 -5.42 11.25 -11.14
N THR A 86 -5.37 9.96 -11.47
CA THR A 86 -5.38 8.88 -10.47
C THR A 86 -4.18 8.97 -9.49
N VAL A 87 -2.99 9.33 -9.97
CA VAL A 87 -1.82 9.54 -9.10
C VAL A 87 -1.98 10.79 -8.21
N ILE A 88 -2.57 11.86 -8.74
CA ILE A 88 -2.88 13.08 -7.97
C ILE A 88 -3.96 12.79 -6.90
N SER A 89 -4.94 11.92 -7.18
CA SER A 89 -5.89 11.47 -6.15
C SER A 89 -5.15 10.71 -5.04
N ALA A 90 -4.30 9.74 -5.40
CA ALA A 90 -3.49 9.01 -4.44
C ALA A 90 -2.62 9.95 -3.59
N PHE A 91 -2.08 11.02 -4.17
CA PHE A 91 -1.34 12.06 -3.44
C PHE A 91 -2.17 12.69 -2.32
N TRP A 92 -3.36 13.22 -2.62
CA TRP A 92 -4.15 13.95 -1.63
C TRP A 92 -4.69 13.06 -0.53
N ILE A 93 -5.25 11.90 -0.89
CA ILE A 93 -5.82 10.98 0.11
C ILE A 93 -4.73 10.39 1.00
N LEU A 94 -3.55 10.07 0.47
CA LEU A 94 -2.43 9.60 1.27
C LEU A 94 -1.79 10.73 2.07
N SER A 95 -1.83 11.97 1.60
CA SER A 95 -1.38 13.11 2.40
C SER A 95 -2.23 13.24 3.67
N ALA A 96 -3.56 13.21 3.53
CA ALA A 96 -4.50 13.21 4.65
C ALA A 96 -4.29 12.03 5.60
N ASN A 97 -4.26 10.81 5.07
CA ASN A 97 -4.08 9.62 5.90
C ASN A 97 -2.67 9.57 6.55
N SER A 98 -1.63 10.11 5.90
CA SER A 98 -0.28 10.20 6.48
C SER A 98 -0.17 11.24 7.58
N TRP A 99 -0.94 12.33 7.47
CA TRP A 99 -1.06 13.28 8.56
C TRP A 99 -1.65 12.62 9.81
N MET A 100 -2.62 11.72 9.67
CA MET A 100 -3.15 10.94 10.80
C MET A 100 -2.11 9.99 11.43
N GLN A 101 -1.07 9.60 10.70
CA GLN A 101 0.02 8.75 11.19
C GLN A 101 1.15 9.57 11.82
N THR A 102 1.52 10.70 11.21
CA THR A 102 2.63 11.56 11.67
C THR A 102 2.20 13.02 11.64
N PRO A 103 1.28 13.44 12.53
CA PRO A 103 0.69 14.77 12.50
C PRO A 103 1.73 15.84 12.80
N THR A 104 1.79 16.89 11.98
CA THR A 104 2.70 18.04 12.13
C THR A 104 2.08 19.29 11.51
N GLY A 105 2.66 20.46 11.76
CA GLY A 105 2.24 21.73 11.16
C GLY A 105 0.88 22.22 11.64
N TYR A 106 0.45 21.83 12.84
CA TYR A 106 -0.81 22.20 13.45
C TYR A 106 -0.60 22.74 14.88
N GLU A 107 -1.61 23.43 15.40
CA GLU A 107 -1.79 23.70 16.84
C GLU A 107 -3.14 23.16 17.31
N ILE A 108 -3.28 22.92 18.62
CA ILE A 108 -4.56 22.55 19.23
C ILE A 108 -5.17 23.82 19.81
N GLY A 109 -6.23 24.31 19.17
CA GLY A 109 -6.96 25.50 19.57
C GLY A 109 -8.03 25.22 20.63
N ALA A 110 -8.97 26.16 20.77
CA ALA A 110 -10.16 25.99 21.60
C ALA A 110 -10.94 24.71 21.20
N ASP A 111 -11.61 24.10 22.17
CA ASP A 111 -12.44 22.89 22.00
C ASP A 111 -11.70 21.67 21.44
N ASN A 112 -10.36 21.64 21.54
CA ASN A 112 -9.48 20.61 20.98
C ASN A 112 -9.53 20.52 19.44
N LEU A 113 -9.81 21.63 18.76
CA LEU A 113 -9.73 21.72 17.31
C LEU A 113 -8.27 21.74 16.83
N PHE A 114 -7.96 20.94 15.81
CA PHE A 114 -6.67 20.98 15.13
C PHE A 114 -6.68 22.12 14.12
N LEU A 115 -5.90 23.19 14.38
CA LEU A 115 -5.80 24.35 13.50
C LEU A 115 -4.51 24.29 12.66
N PRO A 116 -4.58 24.51 11.34
CA PRO A 116 -3.40 24.43 10.48
C PRO A 116 -2.48 25.64 10.68
N LEU A 117 -1.21 25.39 11.00
CA LEU A 117 -0.15 26.41 11.08
C LEU A 117 0.73 26.43 9.82
N ASN A 118 1.02 25.26 9.25
CA ASN A 118 1.90 25.15 8.09
C ASN A 118 1.44 24.04 7.14
N TRP A 119 0.86 24.45 6.01
CA TRP A 119 0.35 23.53 4.99
C TRP A 119 1.41 22.66 4.34
N VAL A 120 2.64 23.16 4.18
CA VAL A 120 3.73 22.36 3.59
C VAL A 120 4.07 21.20 4.52
N GLN A 121 4.16 21.45 5.82
CA GLN A 121 4.40 20.38 6.81
C GLN A 121 3.21 19.42 6.93
N ILE A 122 1.98 19.93 6.87
CA ILE A 122 0.77 19.08 6.89
C ILE A 122 0.76 18.15 5.67
N ILE A 123 0.96 18.70 4.47
CA ILE A 123 0.89 17.96 3.21
C ILE A 123 2.05 16.96 3.12
N PHE A 124 3.28 17.44 3.36
CA PHE A 124 4.51 16.66 3.31
C PHE A 124 4.98 16.25 4.71
N ASN A 125 4.05 15.68 5.47
CA ASN A 125 4.35 15.15 6.80
C ASN A 125 5.37 13.99 6.73
N PRO A 126 6.07 13.65 7.84
CA PRO A 126 7.24 12.78 7.81
C PRO A 126 7.04 11.42 7.15
N SER A 127 5.85 10.83 7.24
CA SER A 127 5.56 9.53 6.62
C SER A 127 5.06 9.61 5.18
N PHE A 128 4.56 10.77 4.74
CA PHE A 128 3.86 10.91 3.47
C PHE A 128 4.65 10.47 2.23
N PRO A 129 5.91 10.92 2.00
CA PRO A 129 6.63 10.56 0.77
C PRO A 129 6.79 9.04 0.63
N TYR A 130 7.20 8.36 1.70
CA TYR A 130 7.40 6.91 1.71
C TYR A 130 6.08 6.18 1.44
N ARG A 131 4.99 6.62 2.06
CA ARG A 131 3.66 6.01 1.90
C ARG A 131 3.08 6.20 0.52
N LEU A 132 3.26 7.39 -0.07
CA LEU A 132 2.85 7.68 -1.44
C LEU A 132 3.55 6.74 -2.43
N PHE A 133 4.88 6.72 -2.40
CA PHE A 133 5.64 5.90 -3.33
C PHE A 133 5.34 4.41 -3.13
N HIS A 134 5.32 3.93 -1.89
CA HIS A 134 5.05 2.52 -1.58
C HIS A 134 3.65 2.07 -2.02
N MET A 135 2.62 2.92 -1.86
CA MET A 135 1.26 2.59 -2.27
C MET A 135 1.08 2.64 -3.79
N VAL A 136 1.66 3.63 -4.47
CA VAL A 136 1.58 3.75 -5.94
C VAL A 136 2.28 2.58 -6.61
N THR A 137 3.47 2.20 -6.16
CA THR A 137 4.18 1.03 -6.71
C THR A 137 3.46 -0.28 -6.38
N ALA A 138 2.80 -0.39 -5.22
CA ALA A 138 1.96 -1.54 -4.88
C ALA A 138 0.75 -1.67 -5.82
N ALA A 139 0.08 -0.56 -6.15
CA ALA A 139 -1.03 -0.54 -7.09
C ALA A 139 -0.60 -0.94 -8.51
N TYR A 140 0.58 -0.48 -8.95
CA TYR A 140 1.17 -0.88 -10.22
C TYR A 140 1.49 -2.36 -10.28
N LEU A 141 2.12 -2.91 -9.24
CA LEU A 141 2.37 -4.36 -9.15
C LEU A 141 1.07 -5.15 -9.11
N THR A 142 0.06 -4.69 -8.38
CA THR A 142 -1.26 -5.33 -8.34
C THR A 142 -1.88 -5.44 -9.72
N THR A 143 -1.89 -4.33 -10.46
CA THR A 143 -2.40 -4.31 -11.83
C THR A 143 -1.56 -5.19 -12.75
N ALA A 144 -0.23 -5.14 -12.63
CA ALA A 144 0.69 -5.92 -13.44
C ALA A 144 0.47 -7.42 -13.26
N PHE A 145 0.37 -7.91 -12.02
CA PHE A 145 0.15 -9.33 -11.75
C PHE A 145 -1.25 -9.79 -12.16
N PHE A 146 -2.26 -8.94 -12.02
CA PHE A 146 -3.60 -9.24 -12.54
C PHE A 146 -3.60 -9.39 -14.07
N VAL A 147 -3.07 -8.40 -14.79
CA VAL A 147 -2.96 -8.40 -16.26
C VAL A 147 -2.06 -9.54 -16.76
N GLY A 148 -0.94 -9.77 -16.08
CA GLY A 148 0.01 -10.83 -16.38
C GLY A 148 -0.57 -12.23 -16.19
N GLY A 149 -1.37 -12.44 -15.14
CA GLY A 149 -2.08 -13.69 -14.88
C GLY A 149 -3.11 -14.01 -15.96
N ILE A 150 -3.89 -13.01 -16.41
CA ILE A 150 -4.80 -13.17 -17.56
C ILE A 150 -4.02 -13.44 -18.86
N GLY A 151 -2.90 -12.76 -19.07
CA GLY A 151 -1.98 -13.04 -20.17
C GLY A 151 -1.47 -14.49 -20.16
N ALA A 152 -1.06 -14.98 -18.99
CA ALA A 152 -0.60 -16.35 -18.80
C ALA A 152 -1.72 -17.37 -19.08
N TRP A 153 -2.95 -17.10 -18.64
CA TRP A 153 -4.12 -17.93 -18.95
C TRP A 153 -4.37 -18.05 -20.45
N TYR A 154 -4.32 -16.94 -21.19
CA TYR A 154 -4.47 -16.96 -22.64
C TYR A 154 -3.36 -17.76 -23.35
N LEU A 155 -2.11 -17.68 -22.87
CA LEU A 155 -1.02 -18.52 -23.38
C LEU A 155 -1.29 -20.02 -23.14
N LEU A 156 -1.74 -20.39 -21.94
CA LEU A 156 -2.11 -21.78 -21.60
C LEU A 156 -3.22 -22.31 -22.49
N LYS A 157 -4.24 -21.48 -22.79
CA LYS A 157 -5.36 -21.83 -23.66
C LYS A 157 -5.07 -21.69 -25.15
N LYS A 158 -3.87 -21.21 -25.52
CA LYS A 158 -3.46 -20.91 -26.89
C LYS A 158 -4.39 -19.93 -27.61
N GLN A 159 -4.93 -18.96 -26.87
CA GLN A 159 -5.85 -17.94 -27.39
C GLN A 159 -5.17 -16.57 -27.41
N HIS A 160 -5.53 -15.72 -28.38
CA HIS A 160 -5.05 -14.32 -28.47
C HIS A 160 -3.54 -14.15 -28.23
N LEU A 161 -2.73 -15.05 -28.81
CA LEU A 161 -1.32 -15.24 -28.45
C LEU A 161 -0.49 -13.96 -28.49
N LYS A 162 -0.70 -13.11 -29.50
CA LYS A 162 0.02 -11.84 -29.64
C LYS A 162 -0.26 -10.91 -28.45
N GLN A 163 -1.52 -10.75 -28.08
CA GLN A 163 -1.95 -9.94 -26.95
C GLN A 163 -1.47 -10.54 -25.63
N ALA A 164 -1.56 -11.87 -25.50
CA ALA A 164 -1.14 -12.60 -24.32
C ALA A 164 0.36 -12.40 -24.02
N ARG A 165 1.22 -12.45 -25.05
CA ARG A 165 2.66 -12.15 -24.93
C ARG A 165 2.92 -10.71 -24.49
N ILE A 166 2.17 -9.73 -25.01
CA ILE A 166 2.32 -8.33 -24.59
C ILE A 166 1.92 -8.16 -23.12
N MET A 167 0.77 -8.73 -22.71
CA MET A 167 0.29 -8.63 -21.33
C MET A 167 1.27 -9.28 -20.34
N LEU A 168 1.71 -10.51 -20.62
CA LEU A 168 2.68 -11.18 -19.77
C LEU A 168 4.03 -10.45 -19.79
N GLY A 169 4.52 -10.04 -20.97
CA GLY A 169 5.80 -9.34 -21.09
C GLY A 169 5.84 -8.03 -20.30
N MET A 170 4.82 -7.18 -20.43
CA MET A 170 4.74 -5.92 -19.66
C MET A 170 4.60 -6.17 -18.16
N ALA A 171 3.80 -7.17 -17.76
CA ALA A 171 3.69 -7.55 -16.35
C ALA A 171 5.03 -8.01 -15.77
N MET A 172 5.80 -8.79 -16.52
CA MET A 172 7.11 -9.25 -16.08
C MET A 172 8.13 -8.11 -16.02
N LEU A 173 8.09 -7.12 -16.93
CA LEU A 173 8.91 -5.92 -16.78
C LEU A 173 8.60 -5.18 -15.46
N MET A 174 7.32 -5.04 -15.11
CA MET A 174 6.94 -4.46 -13.82
C MET A 174 7.42 -5.30 -12.65
N ALA A 175 7.29 -6.63 -12.72
CA ALA A 175 7.82 -7.52 -11.68
C ALA A 175 9.35 -7.39 -11.53
N ILE A 176 10.10 -7.27 -12.63
CA ILE A 176 11.57 -7.15 -12.63
C ILE A 176 12.04 -5.83 -12.03
N PHE A 177 11.41 -4.71 -12.40
CA PHE A 177 11.92 -3.38 -12.02
C PHE A 177 11.19 -2.75 -10.84
N VAL A 178 9.88 -2.98 -10.71
CA VAL A 178 9.07 -2.32 -9.68
C VAL A 178 9.05 -3.13 -8.37
N SER A 179 9.16 -4.46 -8.40
CA SER A 179 9.19 -5.24 -7.15
C SER A 179 10.43 -5.02 -6.28
N PRO A 180 11.68 -4.86 -6.82
CA PRO A 180 12.81 -4.47 -5.99
C PRO A 180 12.62 -3.07 -5.40
N VAL A 181 12.09 -2.14 -6.19
CA VAL A 181 11.77 -0.78 -5.73
C VAL A 181 10.71 -0.81 -4.63
N GLN A 182 9.67 -1.64 -4.75
CA GLN A 182 8.64 -1.82 -3.71
C GLN A 182 9.25 -2.26 -2.38
N ILE A 183 10.16 -3.24 -2.43
CA ILE A 183 10.83 -3.78 -1.23
C ILE A 183 11.71 -2.70 -0.60
N PHE A 184 12.51 -2.00 -1.41
CA PHE A 184 13.34 -0.89 -0.94
C PHE A 184 12.52 0.24 -0.31
N LEU A 185 11.42 0.65 -0.97
CA LEU A 185 10.50 1.65 -0.41
C LEU A 185 9.83 1.16 0.87
N GLY A 186 9.57 -0.16 0.98
CA GLY A 186 9.04 -0.79 2.18
C GLY A 186 9.98 -0.71 3.37
N ASP A 187 11.27 -0.95 3.13
CA ASP A 187 12.32 -0.79 4.13
C ASP A 187 12.40 0.67 4.62
N LEU A 188 12.50 1.63 3.69
CA LEU A 188 12.50 3.05 4.03
C LEU A 188 11.25 3.48 4.82
N HIS A 189 10.08 2.95 4.46
CA HIS A 189 8.85 3.19 5.20
C HIS A 189 8.88 2.55 6.60
N GLY A 190 9.45 1.35 6.73
CA GLY A 190 9.69 0.66 8.00
C GLY A 190 10.58 1.47 8.94
N LEU A 191 11.70 2.00 8.44
CA LEU A 191 12.61 2.87 9.21
C LEU A 191 11.94 4.17 9.66
N ASN A 192 11.15 4.79 8.79
CA ASN A 192 10.34 5.96 9.16
C ASN A 192 9.35 5.63 10.28
N THR A 193 8.68 4.47 10.15
CA THR A 193 7.74 3.98 11.17
C THR A 193 8.45 3.65 12.47
N LEU A 194 9.66 3.09 12.44
CA LEU A 194 10.47 2.85 13.64
C LEU A 194 10.76 4.16 14.39
N LYS A 195 11.07 5.24 13.65
CA LYS A 195 11.35 6.55 14.24
C LYS A 195 10.12 7.21 14.87
N HIS A 196 8.96 7.13 14.20
CA HIS A 196 7.78 7.90 14.60
C HIS A 196 6.72 7.08 15.37
N GLN A 197 6.65 5.77 15.13
CA GLN A 197 5.69 4.83 15.72
C GLN A 197 6.35 3.49 16.10
N PRO A 198 7.36 3.49 16.99
CA PRO A 198 8.11 2.28 17.35
C PRO A 198 7.23 1.14 17.90
N GLN A 199 6.09 1.45 18.53
CA GLN A 199 5.10 0.47 18.99
C GLN A 199 4.58 -0.41 17.85
N LYS A 200 4.34 0.20 16.67
CA LYS A 200 3.85 -0.51 15.49
C LYS A 200 4.89 -1.49 14.97
N ILE A 201 6.16 -1.08 14.90
CA ILE A 201 7.26 -1.97 14.51
C ILE A 201 7.43 -3.11 15.52
N ALA A 202 7.42 -2.81 16.81
CA ALA A 202 7.51 -3.83 17.84
C ALA A 202 6.35 -4.84 17.75
N ALA A 203 5.15 -4.42 17.37
CA ALA A 203 4.01 -5.30 17.12
C ALA A 203 4.16 -6.13 15.83
N ILE A 204 4.66 -5.54 14.74
CA ILE A 204 4.94 -6.25 13.48
C ILE A 204 5.90 -7.43 13.72
N GLU A 205 6.95 -7.18 14.48
CA GLU A 205 8.02 -8.14 14.77
C GLU A 205 7.72 -9.02 16.01
N ALA A 206 6.64 -8.73 16.75
CA ALA A 206 6.31 -9.33 18.05
C ALA A 206 7.48 -9.30 19.06
N ILE A 207 8.15 -8.15 19.15
CA ILE A 207 9.24 -7.89 20.11
C ILE A 207 8.62 -7.54 21.46
N TRP A 208 8.65 -8.47 22.42
CA TRP A 208 8.07 -8.24 23.74
C TRP A 208 8.97 -7.44 24.67
N ASP A 209 10.22 -7.88 24.78
CA ASP A 209 11.23 -7.31 25.68
C ASP A 209 12.22 -6.46 24.88
N THR A 210 12.63 -5.32 25.46
CA THR A 210 13.66 -4.48 24.85
C THR A 210 15.00 -5.19 24.92
N GLY A 211 15.74 -5.21 23.82
CA GLY A 211 17.04 -5.87 23.78
C GLY A 211 17.84 -5.50 22.56
N LYS A 212 19.10 -5.93 22.57
CA LYS A 212 19.98 -5.96 21.41
C LYS A 212 19.91 -7.34 20.77
N GLU A 213 20.36 -7.46 19.53
CA GLU A 213 20.46 -8.76 18.83
C GLU A 213 19.10 -9.47 18.68
N VAL A 214 18.04 -8.67 18.49
CA VAL A 214 16.67 -9.17 18.45
C VAL A 214 16.48 -10.07 17.22
N PRO A 215 15.97 -11.30 17.41
CA PRO A 215 15.77 -12.23 16.31
C PRO A 215 14.51 -11.88 15.50
N PHE A 216 14.55 -12.16 14.20
CA PHE A 216 13.39 -12.07 13.31
C PHE A 216 12.50 -13.28 13.46
N VAL A 217 11.25 -13.06 13.88
CA VAL A 217 10.26 -14.13 14.03
C VAL A 217 9.64 -14.43 12.67
N LEU A 218 10.10 -15.44 11.94
CA LEU A 218 9.51 -15.79 10.65
C LEU A 218 8.05 -16.27 10.81
N LEU A 219 7.82 -17.17 11.76
CA LEU A 219 6.51 -17.71 12.12
C LEU A 219 6.38 -17.77 13.63
N GLY A 220 5.16 -17.61 14.15
CA GLY A 220 4.88 -17.69 15.57
C GLY A 220 3.44 -17.26 15.87
N TRP A 221 3.02 -17.47 17.11
CA TRP A 221 1.73 -17.03 17.60
C TRP A 221 1.92 -16.03 18.76
N PRO A 222 1.92 -14.72 18.47
CA PRO A 222 2.00 -13.70 19.51
C PRO A 222 0.78 -13.75 20.42
N ASP A 223 0.99 -13.83 21.73
CA ASP A 223 -0.05 -13.85 22.75
C ASP A 223 0.06 -12.61 23.64
N GLU A 224 -0.90 -11.71 23.50
CA GLU A 224 -0.98 -10.44 24.24
C GLU A 224 -1.29 -10.64 25.73
N LYS A 225 -1.85 -11.79 26.12
CA LYS A 225 -2.15 -12.10 27.52
C LYS A 225 -0.90 -12.51 28.27
N THR A 226 -0.13 -13.42 27.68
CA THR A 226 1.13 -13.92 28.28
C THR A 226 2.34 -13.04 27.95
N GLU A 227 2.19 -12.09 27.02
CA GLU A 227 3.26 -11.21 26.53
C GLU A 227 4.47 -12.01 26.01
N THR A 228 4.17 -13.08 25.27
CA THR A 228 5.16 -13.99 24.68
C THR A 228 4.71 -14.44 23.29
N THR A 229 5.64 -14.92 22.47
CA THR A 229 5.32 -15.53 21.18
C THR A 229 5.50 -17.03 21.26
N HIS A 230 4.41 -17.79 21.09
CA HIS A 230 4.44 -19.25 21.09
C HIS A 230 4.87 -19.78 19.73
N PHE A 231 5.48 -20.97 19.71
CA PHE A 231 5.89 -21.68 18.48
C PHE A 231 6.77 -20.83 17.53
N ALA A 232 7.61 -19.97 18.09
CA ALA A 232 8.42 -19.03 17.33
C ALA A 232 9.51 -19.75 16.52
N VAL A 233 9.49 -19.56 15.20
CA VAL A 233 10.58 -19.89 14.29
C VAL A 233 11.34 -18.60 14.01
N THR A 234 12.58 -18.53 14.46
CA THR A 234 13.35 -17.29 14.46
C THR A 234 14.62 -17.37 13.63
N ILE A 235 14.99 -16.25 12.99
CA ILE A 235 16.30 -16.04 12.39
C ILE A 235 17.11 -15.11 13.31
N PRO A 236 18.22 -15.58 13.91
CA PRO A 236 19.01 -14.77 14.84
C PRO A 236 19.46 -13.44 14.23
N TYR A 237 19.49 -12.37 15.04
CA TYR A 237 20.00 -11.02 14.72
C TYR A 237 19.28 -10.24 13.61
N LEU A 238 18.43 -10.89 12.82
CA LEU A 238 17.91 -10.31 11.59
C LEU A 238 16.99 -9.10 11.85
N THR A 239 16.22 -9.07 12.93
CA THR A 239 15.38 -7.90 13.25
C THR A 239 16.22 -6.70 13.65
N SER A 240 17.25 -6.87 14.50
CA SER A 240 18.19 -5.78 14.79
C SER A 240 18.85 -5.26 13.51
N LEU A 241 19.33 -6.16 12.64
CA LEU A 241 19.94 -5.78 11.38
C LEU A 241 18.97 -5.01 10.46
N LEU A 242 17.73 -5.47 10.31
CA LEU A 242 16.74 -4.80 9.44
C LEU A 242 16.29 -3.45 10.01
N LEU A 243 16.04 -3.38 11.31
CA LEU A 243 15.48 -2.17 11.94
C LEU A 243 16.53 -1.09 12.21
N THR A 244 17.76 -1.49 12.52
CA THR A 244 18.81 -0.54 12.93
C THR A 244 19.95 -0.45 11.94
N HIS A 245 20.00 -1.32 10.93
CA HIS A 245 21.16 -1.51 10.05
C HIS A 245 22.44 -1.94 10.79
N GLU A 246 22.31 -2.39 12.04
CA GLU A 246 23.39 -2.87 12.89
C GLU A 246 22.98 -4.18 13.58
N VAL A 247 23.87 -5.18 13.60
CA VAL A 247 23.61 -6.49 14.22
C VAL A 247 23.30 -6.35 15.72
N GLY A 248 23.94 -5.40 16.40
CA GLY A 248 23.79 -5.13 17.84
C GLY A 248 22.87 -3.97 18.19
N GLY A 249 22.10 -3.43 17.22
CA GLY A 249 21.21 -2.32 17.48
C GLY A 249 20.08 -2.69 18.44
N GLU A 250 19.77 -1.79 19.36
CA GLU A 250 18.72 -1.98 20.35
C GLU A 250 17.34 -1.76 19.74
N CYS A 251 16.46 -2.75 19.89
CA CYS A 251 15.07 -2.64 19.49
C CYS A 251 14.18 -2.57 20.73
N ARG A 252 13.33 -1.54 20.77
CA ARG A 252 12.44 -1.30 21.89
C ARG A 252 11.25 -2.27 21.84
N GLY A 253 11.05 -3.03 22.92
CA GLY A 253 10.01 -4.05 23.02
C GLY A 253 8.67 -3.50 23.51
N LEU A 254 7.59 -4.21 23.18
CA LEU A 254 6.20 -3.88 23.49
C LEU A 254 5.97 -3.62 24.99
N LYS A 255 6.68 -4.32 25.89
CA LYS A 255 6.55 -4.15 27.34
C LYS A 255 7.00 -2.78 27.84
N SER A 256 7.73 -2.02 27.02
CA SER A 256 8.14 -0.65 27.35
C SER A 256 7.01 0.40 27.19
N TRP A 257 5.83 -0.01 26.73
CA TRP A 257 4.63 0.82 26.66
C TRP A 257 3.48 0.24 27.48
N PRO A 258 2.57 1.05 28.03
CA PRO A 258 1.35 0.56 28.66
C PRO A 258 0.53 -0.29 27.69
N LYS A 259 -0.15 -1.34 28.17
CA LYS A 259 -1.02 -2.19 27.33
C LYS A 259 -2.09 -1.38 26.58
N SER A 260 -2.57 -0.30 27.19
CA SER A 260 -3.55 0.61 26.59
C SER A 260 -3.01 1.50 25.48
N GLU A 261 -1.71 1.44 25.15
CA GLU A 261 -1.06 2.18 24.06
C GLU A 261 -0.52 1.26 22.97
N ARG A 262 -0.65 -0.06 23.14
CA ARG A 262 -0.18 -1.04 22.16
C ARG A 262 -1.27 -1.31 21.12
N PRO A 263 -0.94 -1.43 19.84
CA PRO A 263 -1.88 -1.92 18.84
C PRO A 263 -2.16 -3.41 19.03
N SER A 264 -3.20 -3.94 18.37
CA SER A 264 -3.47 -5.39 18.38
C SER A 264 -2.39 -6.15 17.60
N ILE A 265 -1.65 -7.03 18.27
CA ILE A 265 -0.40 -7.59 17.75
C ILE A 265 -0.65 -8.69 16.71
N LEU A 266 -1.53 -9.64 16.99
CA LEU A 266 -1.78 -10.81 16.14
C LEU A 266 -2.18 -10.46 14.68
N PRO A 267 -3.18 -9.59 14.42
CA PRO A 267 -3.55 -9.24 13.04
C PRO A 267 -2.42 -8.52 12.32
N ILE A 268 -1.65 -7.67 13.01
CA ILE A 268 -0.55 -6.92 12.41
C ILE A 268 0.59 -7.87 12.02
N PHE A 269 0.98 -8.74 12.95
CA PHE A 269 2.06 -9.73 12.77
C PHE A 269 1.83 -10.59 11.52
N TRP A 270 0.63 -11.17 11.38
CA TRP A 270 0.32 -12.02 10.22
C TRP A 270 0.11 -11.22 8.94
N SER A 271 -0.52 -10.04 9.01
CA SER A 271 -0.70 -9.19 7.83
C SER A 271 0.66 -8.75 7.26
N PHE A 272 1.62 -8.41 8.11
CA PHE A 272 2.97 -8.06 7.64
C PHE A 272 3.66 -9.22 6.94
N ARG A 273 3.58 -10.43 7.50
CA ARG A 273 4.18 -11.64 6.91
C ARG A 273 3.55 -12.01 5.57
N ILE A 274 2.23 -11.90 5.46
CA ILE A 274 1.52 -12.10 4.19
C ILE A 274 1.97 -11.06 3.16
N MET A 275 2.02 -9.79 3.54
CA MET A 275 2.43 -8.69 2.66
C MET A 275 3.88 -8.88 2.16
N VAL A 276 4.84 -9.07 3.07
CA VAL A 276 6.26 -9.24 2.73
C VAL A 276 6.48 -10.54 1.96
N GLY A 277 5.85 -11.63 2.40
CA GLY A 277 5.92 -12.93 1.72
C GLY A 277 5.46 -12.84 0.26
N ILE A 278 4.33 -12.19 0.01
CA ILE A 278 3.85 -11.96 -1.36
C ILE A 278 4.81 -11.04 -2.14
N GLY A 279 5.32 -9.97 -1.51
CA GLY A 279 6.30 -9.08 -2.14
C GLY A 279 7.55 -9.83 -2.61
N LEU A 280 8.07 -10.74 -1.78
CA LEU A 280 9.19 -11.61 -2.14
C LEU A 280 8.84 -12.61 -3.24
N LEU A 281 7.61 -13.16 -3.25
CA LEU A 281 7.14 -14.02 -4.35
C LEU A 281 7.01 -13.24 -5.67
N MET A 282 6.61 -11.97 -5.63
CA MET A 282 6.59 -11.10 -6.80
C MET A 282 8.00 -10.84 -7.33
N LEU A 283 8.97 -10.59 -6.44
CA LEU A 283 10.39 -10.46 -6.79
C LEU A 283 10.93 -11.75 -7.42
N LEU A 284 10.65 -12.90 -6.80
CA LEU A 284 11.02 -14.21 -7.34
C LEU A 284 10.41 -14.43 -8.73
N THR A 285 9.17 -13.99 -8.94
CA THR A 285 8.52 -14.06 -10.26
C THR A 285 9.28 -13.24 -11.30
N GLY A 286 9.71 -12.02 -10.94
CA GLY A 286 10.57 -11.19 -11.80
C GLY A 286 11.89 -11.90 -12.13
N PHE A 287 12.56 -12.48 -11.14
CA PHE A 287 13.80 -13.24 -11.35
C PHE A 287 13.60 -14.46 -12.28
N MET A 288 12.55 -15.26 -12.04
CA MET A 288 12.18 -16.39 -12.91
C MET A 288 11.90 -15.92 -14.33
N ALA A 289 11.24 -14.78 -14.51
CA ALA A 289 10.96 -14.21 -15.82
C ALA A 289 12.24 -13.86 -16.59
N VAL A 290 13.24 -13.27 -15.91
CA VAL A 290 14.55 -12.95 -16.52
C VAL A 290 15.25 -14.24 -16.99
N VAL A 291 15.31 -15.26 -16.15
CA VAL A 291 15.94 -16.55 -16.50
C VAL A 291 15.24 -17.18 -17.69
N LEU A 292 13.91 -17.22 -17.70
CA LEU A 292 13.13 -17.78 -18.79
C LEU A 292 13.20 -16.94 -20.06
N TYR A 293 13.37 -15.63 -19.95
CA TYR A 293 13.60 -14.74 -21.09
C TYR A 293 14.91 -15.10 -21.80
N PHE A 294 16.02 -15.19 -21.07
CA PHE A 294 17.33 -15.57 -21.64
C PHE A 294 17.36 -17.00 -22.19
N ARG A 295 16.50 -17.90 -21.69
CA ARG A 295 16.31 -19.25 -22.23
C ARG A 295 15.35 -19.32 -23.42
N ASN A 296 14.81 -18.20 -23.89
CA ASN A 296 13.77 -18.13 -24.93
C ASN A 296 12.50 -18.93 -24.59
N GLN A 297 12.18 -19.06 -23.31
CA GLN A 297 11.10 -19.90 -22.78
C GLN A 297 9.99 -19.12 -22.05
N LEU A 298 10.13 -17.79 -21.89
CA LEU A 298 9.20 -16.96 -21.13
C LEU A 298 7.73 -17.15 -21.52
N PHE A 299 7.45 -17.27 -22.82
CA PHE A 299 6.09 -17.38 -23.35
C PHE A 299 5.63 -18.80 -23.66
N THR A 300 6.49 -19.80 -23.46
CA THR A 300 6.21 -21.20 -23.83
C THR A 300 6.17 -22.13 -22.62
N GLN A 301 6.84 -21.76 -21.53
CA GLN A 301 6.97 -22.60 -20.35
C GLN A 301 5.67 -22.66 -19.54
N LYS A 302 4.98 -23.81 -19.59
CA LYS A 302 3.65 -23.97 -18.99
C LYS A 302 3.64 -23.80 -17.47
N TRP A 303 4.62 -24.36 -16.74
CA TRP A 303 4.66 -24.24 -15.27
C TRP A 303 4.73 -22.77 -14.84
N PHE A 304 5.47 -21.94 -15.58
CA PHE A 304 5.58 -20.51 -15.30
C PHE A 304 4.28 -19.78 -15.61
N GLN A 305 3.57 -20.18 -16.67
CA GLN A 305 2.24 -19.63 -16.95
C GLN A 305 1.24 -20.00 -15.86
N TYR A 306 1.26 -21.24 -15.35
CA TYR A 306 0.45 -21.62 -14.19
C TYR A 306 0.83 -20.82 -12.94
N TRP A 307 2.12 -20.64 -12.69
CA TRP A 307 2.61 -19.79 -11.59
C TRP A 307 2.06 -18.36 -11.67
N CYS A 308 2.20 -17.69 -12.82
CA CYS A 308 1.67 -16.35 -13.03
C CYS A 308 0.14 -16.30 -12.89
N LEU A 309 -0.56 -17.35 -13.31
CA LEU A 309 -2.00 -17.48 -13.09
C LEU A 309 -2.35 -17.59 -11.59
N PHE A 310 -1.61 -18.38 -10.80
CA PHE A 310 -1.80 -18.45 -9.35
C PHE A 310 -1.44 -17.15 -8.64
N MET A 311 -0.50 -16.38 -9.17
CA MET A 311 -0.14 -15.06 -8.66
C MET A 311 -1.12 -13.94 -9.06
N THR A 312 -2.16 -14.21 -9.84
CA THR A 312 -3.16 -13.20 -10.25
C THR A 312 -3.75 -12.39 -9.09
N PRO A 313 -4.20 -12.98 -7.96
CA PRO A 313 -4.78 -12.22 -6.85
C PRO A 313 -3.73 -11.62 -5.89
N SER A 314 -2.45 -11.90 -6.11
CA SER A 314 -1.38 -11.62 -5.13
C SER A 314 -1.32 -10.15 -4.72
N GLY A 315 -1.39 -9.22 -5.68
CA GLY A 315 -1.33 -7.80 -5.36
C GLY A 315 -2.50 -7.29 -4.54
N PHE A 316 -3.72 -7.76 -4.80
CA PHE A 316 -4.89 -7.39 -4.00
C PHE A 316 -4.74 -7.85 -2.55
N ILE A 317 -4.27 -9.08 -2.35
CA ILE A 317 -4.03 -9.64 -1.01
C ILE A 317 -2.93 -8.86 -0.29
N ALA A 318 -1.82 -8.57 -0.96
CA ALA A 318 -0.70 -7.82 -0.38
C ALA A 318 -1.09 -6.38 -0.02
N VAL A 319 -1.84 -5.69 -0.88
CA VAL A 319 -2.33 -4.33 -0.62
C VAL A 319 -3.26 -4.31 0.60
N LEU A 320 -4.22 -5.24 0.69
CA LEU A 320 -5.11 -5.34 1.86
C LEU A 320 -4.32 -5.61 3.15
N ALA A 321 -3.39 -6.57 3.10
CA ALA A 321 -2.52 -6.88 4.22
C ALA A 321 -1.67 -5.68 4.66
N GLY A 322 -1.11 -4.91 3.72
CA GLY A 322 -0.36 -3.68 4.02
C GLY A 322 -1.23 -2.58 4.64
N TRP A 323 -2.46 -2.41 4.17
CA TRP A 323 -3.43 -1.49 4.80
C TRP A 323 -3.79 -1.93 6.22
N PHE A 324 -3.98 -3.23 6.46
CA PHE A 324 -4.21 -3.76 7.81
C PHE A 324 -3.03 -3.49 8.74
N VAL A 325 -1.79 -3.75 8.31
CA VAL A 325 -0.59 -3.41 9.09
C VAL A 325 -0.58 -1.93 9.47
N THR A 326 -0.88 -1.06 8.50
CA THR A 326 -0.74 0.38 8.67
C THR A 326 -1.83 0.99 9.55
N GLU A 327 -3.08 0.58 9.37
CA GLU A 327 -4.24 1.17 10.04
C GLU A 327 -4.56 0.47 11.37
N ILE A 328 -4.49 -0.87 11.44
CA ILE A 328 -4.62 -1.58 12.72
C ILE A 328 -3.42 -1.24 13.61
N GLY A 329 -2.22 -1.09 13.03
CA GLY A 329 -1.06 -0.64 13.79
C GLY A 329 -1.09 0.80 14.27
N ARG A 330 -2.03 1.62 13.79
CA ARG A 330 -2.24 2.97 14.36
C ARG A 330 -3.10 2.92 15.63
N GLN A 331 -3.91 1.88 15.79
CA GLN A 331 -4.70 1.68 17.02
C GLN A 331 -3.77 1.65 18.24
N PRO A 332 -4.18 2.23 19.37
CA PRO A 332 -5.53 2.71 19.72
C PRO A 332 -5.84 4.15 19.27
N TYR A 333 -5.02 4.73 18.38
CA TYR A 333 -5.17 6.10 17.92
C TYR A 333 -5.87 6.19 16.57
N ILE A 334 -6.75 7.20 16.43
CA ILE A 334 -7.27 7.64 15.14
C ILE A 334 -6.40 8.75 14.54
N VAL A 335 -5.86 9.64 15.39
CA VAL A 335 -4.74 10.55 15.07
C VAL A 335 -3.61 10.20 16.03
N TYR A 336 -2.52 9.67 15.49
CA TYR A 336 -1.47 9.04 16.27
C TYR A 336 -0.91 9.97 17.35
N GLY A 337 -0.90 9.51 18.60
CA GLY A 337 -0.42 10.25 19.77
C GLY A 337 -1.33 11.37 20.29
N LEU A 338 -2.43 11.70 19.58
CA LEU A 338 -3.23 12.89 19.86
C LEU A 338 -4.71 12.60 20.10
N MET A 339 -5.27 11.64 19.36
CA MET A 339 -6.69 11.30 19.45
C MET A 339 -6.86 9.79 19.43
N ARG A 340 -7.49 9.24 20.47
CA ARG A 340 -7.85 7.82 20.58
C ARG A 340 -9.13 7.51 19.83
N THR A 341 -9.30 6.24 19.44
CA THR A 341 -10.51 5.75 18.76
C THR A 341 -11.70 5.58 19.72
N VAL A 342 -11.43 5.29 21.00
CA VAL A 342 -12.42 5.16 22.08
C VAL A 342 -12.06 6.11 23.22
#